data_AF-A0A3C0NG70-F1
#
_entry.id   AF-A0A3C0NG70-F1
#
_cell.length_a   1.000
_cell.length_b   1.000
_cell.length_c   1.000
_cell.angle_alpha   90.00
_cell.angle_beta   90.00
_cell.angle_gamma   90.00
#
_symmetry.space_group_name_H-M   'P 1'
#
loop_
_entity.id
_entity.type
_entity.pdbx_description
1 polymer ?
#
loop_
_entity_poly.entity_id
_entity_poly.type
_entity_poly.pdbx_seq_one_letter_code
_entity_poly.pdbx_strand_id
1 'polypeptide(L)' 'SIIWISENARAVYDDNGVLLYYQGFIEDITERKQAEAQREQFTDVLYQLNQANQRFVPHQFLQLLNKQSIVDVQLGD' A
#
# COMPACT_ATOMS: atom_id res chain seq x y z
N SER A 1 -12.39 16.73 12.24
CA SER A 1 -12.03 15.99 11.02
C SER A 1 -10.59 16.29 10.68
N ILE A 2 -9.78 15.30 10.31
CA ILE A 2 -8.38 15.49 9.86
C ILE A 2 -8.37 15.20 8.35
N ILE A 3 -7.82 16.13 7.57
CA ILE A 3 -7.62 15.97 6.12
C ILE A 3 -6.13 15.97 5.80
N TRP A 4 -5.77 15.26 4.74
CA TRP A 4 -4.42 15.29 4.19
C TRP A 4 -4.39 16.22 3.00
N ILE A 5 -3.43 17.13 2.98
CA ILE A 5 -3.23 18.04 1.85
C ILE A 5 -1.84 17.82 1.24
N SER A 6 -1.76 17.99 -0.07
CA SER A 6 -0.50 18.21 -0.78
C SER A 6 -0.42 19.68 -1.13
N GLU A 7 0.62 20.36 -0.66
CA GLU A 7 0.85 21.77 -0.94
C GLU A 7 2.10 21.92 -1.80
N ASN A 8 1.99 22.70 -2.87
CA ASN A 8 3.13 23.17 -3.64
C ASN A 8 3.09 24.68 -3.68
N ALA A 9 4.07 25.33 -3.05
CA ALA A 9 4.15 26.79 -3.01
C ALA A 9 5.59 27.27 -3.20
N ARG A 10 5.71 28.48 -3.77
CA ARG A 10 6.98 29.21 -3.89
C ARG A 10 6.81 30.65 -3.43
N ALA A 11 7.87 31.21 -2.88
CA ALA A 11 7.94 32.64 -2.58
C ALA A 11 8.12 33.45 -3.87
N VAL A 12 7.45 34.59 -3.94
CA VAL A 12 7.58 35.60 -4.99
C VAL A 12 8.18 36.84 -4.37
N TYR A 13 9.26 37.35 -4.97
CA TYR A 13 10.01 38.50 -4.50
C TYR A 13 9.91 39.64 -5.52
N ASP A 14 10.13 40.88 -5.07
CA ASP A 14 10.35 42.01 -5.96
C ASP A 14 11.80 42.05 -6.49
N ASP A 15 12.10 43.04 -7.34
CA ASP A 15 13.43 43.22 -7.95
C ASP A 15 14.52 43.56 -6.92
N ASN A 16 14.15 44.00 -5.71
CA ASN A 16 15.06 44.29 -4.61
C ASN A 16 15.23 43.09 -3.66
N GLY A 17 14.60 41.95 -3.95
CA GLY A 17 14.64 40.74 -3.13
C GLY A 17 13.71 40.77 -1.91
N VAL A 18 12.75 41.70 -1.85
CA VAL A 18 11.75 41.77 -0.78
C VAL A 18 10.64 40.76 -1.06
N LEU A 19 10.31 39.93 -0.06
CA LEU A 19 9.23 38.94 -0.16
C LEU A 19 7.88 39.66 -0.32
N LEU A 20 7.19 39.37 -1.42
CA LEU A 20 5.86 39.91 -1.70
C LEU A 20 4.76 38.98 -1.19
N TYR A 21 4.78 37.71 -1.61
CA TYR A 21 3.79 36.70 -1.23
C TYR A 21 4.26 35.28 -1.58
N TYR A 22 3.51 34.28 -1.11
CA TYR A 22 3.63 32.89 -1.56
C TYR A 22 2.58 32.60 -2.61
N GLN A 23 2.97 31.96 -3.70
CA GLN A 23 2.09 31.48 -4.75
C GLN A 23 2.18 29.97 -4.81
N GLY A 24 1.03 29.29 -4.81
CA GLY A 24 0.99 27.84 -4.80
C GLY A 24 -0.42 27.28 -4.98
N PHE A 25 -0.50 25.95 -4.98
CA PHE A 25 -1.75 25.21 -5.03
C PHE A 25 -1.80 24.20 -3.88
N ILE A 26 -3.02 23.95 -3.41
CA ILE A 26 -3.33 22.95 -2.40
C ILE A 26 -4.29 21.96 -3.02
N GLU A 27 -4.00 20.67 -2.84
CA GLU A 27 -4.86 19.56 -3.22
C GLU A 27 -5.24 18.76 -1.97
N ASP A 28 -6.54 18.50 -1.80
CA ASP A 28 -6.99 17.53 -0.81
C ASP A 28 -6.69 16.12 -1.32
N ILE A 29 -5.78 15.43 -0.62
CA ILE A 29 -5.34 14.07 -0.94
C ILE A 29 -5.85 13.05 0.08
N THR A 30 -6.87 13.40 0.86
CA THR A 30 -7.41 12.54 1.93
C THR A 30 -7.88 11.20 1.39
N GLU A 31 -8.66 11.21 0.31
CA GLU A 31 -9.17 9.99 -0.32
C GLU A 31 -8.02 9.10 -0.82
N ARG A 32 -7.03 9.70 -1.48
CA ARG A 32 -5.84 8.98 -1.97
C ARG A 32 -5.07 8.33 -0.82
N LYS A 33 -4.89 9.04 0.29
CA LYS A 33 -4.21 8.51 1.48
C LYS A 33 -5.00 7.41 2.18
N GLN A 34 -6.33 7.50 2.20
CA GLN A 34 -7.17 6.43 2.71
C GLN A 34 -7.09 5.17 1.84
N ALA A 35 -7.13 5.31 0.52
CA ALA A 35 -6.98 4.19 -0.40
C ALA A 35 -5.60 3.52 -0.29
N GLU A 36 -4.53 4.30 -0.15
CA GLU A 36 -3.17 3.81 0.07
C GLU A 36 -3.09 2.97 1.37
N ALA A 37 -3.60 3.50 2.48
CA ALA A 37 -3.62 2.80 3.76
C ALA A 37 -4.44 1.50 3.73
N GLN A 38 -5.62 1.51 3.08
CA GLN A 38 -6.43 0.30 2.92
C GLN A 38 -5.71 -0.77 2.10
N ARG A 39 -5.01 -0.37 1.03
CA ARG A 39 -4.24 -1.29 0.20
C ARG A 39 -3.08 -1.93 0.96
N GLU A 40 -2.36 -1.14 1.75
CA GLU A 40 -1.28 -1.64 2.62
C GLU A 40 -1.82 -2.64 3.64
N GLN A 41 -2.90 -2.29 4.34
CA GLN A 41 -3.55 -3.20 5.29
C GLN A 41 -4.00 -4.51 4.64
N PHE A 42 -4.60 -4.46 3.46
CA PHE A 42 -5.03 -5.67 2.75
C PHE A 42 -3.84 -6.55 2.35
N THR A 43 -2.74 -5.92 1.89
CA THR A 43 -1.51 -6.63 1.50
C THR A 43 -0.89 -7.34 2.71
N ASP A 44 -0.83 -6.67 3.86
CA ASP A 44 -0.32 -7.25 5.09
C ASP A 44 -1.15 -8.44 5.57
N VAL A 45 -2.48 -8.32 5.51
CA VAL A 45 -3.39 -9.43 5.85
C VAL A 45 -3.18 -10.63 4.91
N LEU A 46 -3.06 -10.40 3.60
CA LEU A 46 -2.79 -11.46 2.64
C LEU A 46 -1.46 -12.15 2.92
N TYR A 47 -0.42 -11.38 3.23
CA TYR A 47 0.89 -11.93 3.55
C TYR A 47 0.84 -12.80 4.81
N GLN A 48 0.16 -12.34 5.86
CA GLN A 48 -0.03 -13.11 7.09
C GLN A 48 -0.81 -14.40 6.83
N LEU A 49 -1.89 -14.35 6.05
CA LEU A 49 -2.69 -15.51 5.70
C LEU A 49 -1.86 -16.52 4.89
N ASN A 50 -1.07 -16.05 3.92
CA ASN A 50 -0.20 -16.91 3.12
C ASN A 50 0.84 -17.62 4.00
N GLN A 51 1.51 -16.89 4.90
CA GLN A 51 2.45 -17.48 5.84
C GLN A 51 1.80 -18.49 6.78
N ALA A 52 0.61 -18.19 7.30
CA ALA A 52 -0.15 -19.13 8.12
C ALA A 52 -0.47 -20.41 7.33
N ASN A 53 -0.95 -20.29 6.09
CA ASN A 53 -1.22 -21.43 5.22
C ASN A 53 0.02 -22.30 4.97
N GLN A 54 1.19 -21.69 4.72
CA GLN A 54 2.46 -22.42 4.58
C GLN A 54 2.86 -23.19 5.84
N ARG A 55 2.49 -22.70 7.04
CA ARG A 55 2.72 -23.42 8.30
C ARG A 55 1.83 -24.65 8.43
N PHE A 56 0.58 -24.57 7.99
CA PHE A 56 -0.36 -25.70 8.07
C PHE A 56 -0.06 -26.77 7.03
N VAL A 57 0.30 -26.36 5.81
CA VAL A 57 0.69 -27.25 4.73
C VAL A 57 2.05 -26.81 4.19
N PRO A 58 3.16 -27.34 4.74
CA PRO A 58 4.50 -27.00 4.28
C PRO A 58 4.65 -27.29 2.80
N HIS A 59 5.34 -26.41 2.06
CA HIS A 59 5.55 -26.61 0.62
C HIS A 59 6.25 -27.94 0.30
N GLN A 60 7.11 -28.42 1.20
CA GLN A 60 7.74 -29.76 1.12
C GLN A 60 6.72 -30.89 1.09
N PHE A 61 5.59 -30.76 1.79
CA PHE A 61 4.51 -31.75 1.75
C PHE A 61 3.82 -31.79 0.39
N LEU A 62 3.58 -30.62 -0.24
CA LEU A 62 3.01 -30.57 -1.60
C LEU A 62 3.92 -31.23 -2.62
N GLN A 63 5.24 -31.08 -2.47
CA GLN A 63 6.23 -31.76 -3.33
C GLN A 63 6.14 -33.28 -3.22
N LEU A 64 5.82 -33.85 -2.04
CA LEU A 64 5.59 -35.29 -1.89
C LEU A 64 4.37 -35.78 -2.68
N LEU A 65 3.37 -34.91 -2.86
CA LEU A 65 2.18 -35.17 -3.67
C LEU A 65 2.38 -34.82 -5.16
N ASN A 66 3.59 -34.42 -5.57
CA ASN A 66 3.86 -33.85 -6.90
C ASN A 66 2.92 -32.67 -7.26
N LYS A 67 2.52 -31.88 -6.26
CA LYS A 67 1.70 -30.67 -6.43
C LYS A 67 2.52 -29.41 -6.17
N GLN A 68 2.20 -28.32 -6.87
CA GLN A 68 2.86 -27.03 -6.69
C GLN A 68 2.08 -26.13 -5.73
N SER A 69 0.75 -26.28 -5.69
CA SER A 69 -0.14 -25.52 -4.83
C SER A 69 -1.17 -26.41 -4.15
N ILE A 70 -1.66 -25.96 -2.99
CA ILE A 70 -2.74 -26.62 -2.26
C ILE A 70 -4.04 -26.67 -3.08
N VAL A 71 -4.23 -25.75 -4.03
CA VAL A 71 -5.40 -25.75 -4.92
C VAL A 71 -5.36 -26.90 -5.94
N ASP A 72 -4.20 -27.52 -6.14
CA ASP A 72 -4.02 -28.64 -7.06
C ASP A 72 -4.33 -29.99 -6.38
N VAL A 73 -4.54 -29.98 -5.06
CA VAL A 73 -4.85 -31.17 -4.25
C VAL A 73 -6.33 -31.50 -4.39
N GLN A 74 -6.66 -32.70 -4.86
CA GLN A 74 -8.03 -33.19 -4.94
C GLN A 74 -8.33 -34.19 -3.82
N LEU A 75 -9.59 -34.25 -3.40
CA LEU A 75 -10.01 -35.21 -2.38
C LEU A 75 -9.94 -36.62 -2.95
N GLY A 76 -9.07 -37.46 -2.38
CA GLY A 76 -8.83 -38.82 -2.86
C GLY A 76 -7.48 -39.03 -3.58
N ASP A 77 -6.67 -37.97 -3.70
CA ASP A 77 -5.21 -38.09 -3.93
C ASP A 77 -4.51 -38.81 -2.75
#